data_AF-A0A286SGN7-F1
#
_entry.id   AF-A0A286SGN7-F1
#
_cell.length_a   1.000
_cell.length_b   1.000
_cell.length_c   1.000
_cell.angle_alpha   90.00
_cell.angle_beta   90.00
_cell.angle_gamma   90.00
#
_symmetry.space_group_name_H-M   'P 1'
#
loop_
_entity.id
_entity.type
_entity.pdbx_description
1 polymer ?
#
loop_
_entity_poly.entity_id
_entity_poly.type
_entity_poly.pdbx_seq_one_letter_code
_entity_poly.pdbx_strand_id
1 'polypeptide(L)'
;MARRRYTPWSATNGLLFGMAAGVVLALAEVVLAVASGDGPLRPVRMSAAVLLGPQAFTAQVADGTALLLGVGVHLVIAAVVGLFYSVLDAWLPPDGRSRWEFQAAVGMLYGIFVWLVNFQFVGRGSYPWFLEVPQFPQIVLHAVFLGLPLSTLFTAAERRRLLLDAAESTPAR
;
A
#
# COMPACT_ATOMS: atom_id res chain seq x y z
N MET A 1 -26.18 -21.55 -14.04
CA MET A 1 -25.50 -20.25 -13.84
C MET A 1 -24.00 -20.50 -13.87
N ALA A 2 -23.26 -19.91 -14.82
CA ALA A 2 -21.80 -20.03 -14.84
C ALA A 2 -21.22 -19.36 -13.59
N ARG A 3 -20.51 -20.10 -12.73
CA ARG A 3 -19.79 -19.52 -11.60
C ARG A 3 -18.72 -18.57 -12.15
N ARG A 4 -18.69 -17.32 -11.67
CA ARG A 4 -17.59 -16.38 -11.95
C ARG A 4 -16.29 -17.04 -11.46
N ARG A 5 -15.34 -17.28 -12.38
CA ARG A 5 -13.97 -17.63 -11.99
C ARG A 5 -13.40 -16.47 -11.18
N TYR A 6 -12.95 -16.75 -9.97
CA TYR A 6 -12.33 -15.76 -9.08
C TYR A 6 -10.97 -15.38 -9.67
N THR A 7 -10.77 -14.11 -10.03
CA THR A 7 -9.47 -13.59 -10.44
C THR A 7 -8.86 -12.78 -9.29
N PRO A 8 -7.66 -13.15 -8.81
CA PRO A 8 -6.93 -12.40 -7.79
C PRO A 8 -6.64 -10.97 -8.21
N TRP A 9 -6.37 -10.76 -9.50
CA TRP A 9 -6.26 -9.46 -10.16
C TRP A 9 -7.63 -8.88 -10.47
N SER A 10 -8.34 -8.43 -9.44
CA SER A 10 -9.56 -7.66 -9.60
C SER A 10 -9.36 -6.25 -9.04
N ALA A 11 -10.07 -5.27 -9.60
CA ALA A 11 -10.09 -3.92 -9.03
C ALA A 11 -10.48 -3.93 -7.55
N THR A 12 -11.45 -4.78 -7.17
CA THR A 12 -11.85 -4.96 -5.77
C THR A 12 -10.70 -5.44 -4.89
N ASN A 13 -9.97 -6.49 -5.30
CA ASN A 13 -8.80 -6.95 -4.54
C ASN A 13 -7.69 -5.90 -4.51
N GLY A 14 -7.42 -5.21 -5.62
CA GLY A 14 -6.46 -4.12 -5.66
C GLY A 14 -6.76 -3.03 -4.65
N LEU A 15 -8.00 -2.55 -4.62
CA LEU A 15 -8.45 -1.54 -3.65
C LEU A 15 -8.32 -2.06 -2.21
N LEU A 16 -8.86 -3.24 -1.91
CA LEU A 16 -8.89 -3.79 -0.54
C LEU A 16 -7.48 -4.15 -0.03
N PHE A 17 -6.67 -4.82 -0.83
CA PHE A 17 -5.31 -5.19 -0.46
C PHE A 17 -4.41 -3.97 -0.36
N GLY A 18 -4.60 -2.98 -1.24
CA GLY A 18 -3.95 -1.67 -1.16
C GLY A 18 -4.23 -0.96 0.15
N MET A 19 -5.50 -0.85 0.55
CA MET A 19 -5.87 -0.27 1.84
C MET A 19 -5.30 -1.05 3.02
N ALA A 20 -5.36 -2.39 3.00
CA ALA A 20 -4.81 -3.22 4.06
C ALA A 20 -3.30 -3.01 4.23
N ALA A 21 -2.54 -3.04 3.13
CA ALA A 21 -1.10 -2.76 3.14
C ALA A 21 -0.81 -1.29 3.53
N GLY A 22 -1.66 -0.35 3.11
CA GLY A 22 -1.57 1.04 3.49
C GLY A 22 -1.72 1.27 5.00
N VAL A 23 -2.61 0.53 5.66
CA VAL A 23 -2.74 0.54 7.13
C VAL A 23 -1.46 0.02 7.80
N VAL A 24 -0.88 -1.07 7.28
CA VAL A 24 0.39 -1.60 7.79
C VAL A 24 1.51 -0.56 7.66
N LEU A 25 1.62 0.11 6.52
CA LEU A 25 2.55 1.23 6.34
C LEU A 25 2.28 2.38 7.31
N ALA A 26 1.02 2.82 7.44
CA ALA A 26 0.66 3.93 8.33
C ALA A 26 1.09 3.67 9.78
N LEU A 27 0.88 2.45 10.28
CA LEU A 27 1.32 2.05 11.62
C LEU A 27 2.84 2.06 11.73
N ALA A 28 3.56 1.58 10.71
CA ALA A 28 5.02 1.60 10.70
C ALA A 28 5.60 3.03 10.65
N GLU A 29 4.96 3.95 9.93
CA GLU A 29 5.31 5.38 9.91
C GLU A 29 5.13 6.03 11.27
N VAL A 30 4.03 5.71 11.98
CA VAL A 30 3.81 6.20 13.36
C VAL A 30 4.90 5.69 14.30
N VAL A 31 5.27 4.41 14.19
CA VAL A 31 6.36 3.83 14.98
C VAL A 31 7.68 4.54 14.68
N LEU A 32 8.00 4.76 13.39
CA LEU A 32 9.23 5.46 13.01
C LEU A 32 9.25 6.91 13.51
N ALA A 33 8.13 7.63 13.41
CA ALA A 33 8.02 9.00 13.91
C ALA A 33 8.33 9.06 15.41
N VAL A 34 7.65 8.23 16.21
CA VAL A 34 7.88 8.17 17.67
C VAL A 34 9.32 7.77 17.99
N ALA A 35 9.87 6.77 17.28
CA ALA A 35 11.26 6.34 17.46
C ALA A 35 12.27 7.43 17.09
N SER A 36 11.90 8.36 16.21
CA SER A 36 12.73 9.49 15.78
C SER A 36 12.57 10.74 16.66
N GLY A 37 11.73 10.68 17.70
CA GLY A 37 11.46 11.81 18.60
C GLY A 37 10.34 12.74 18.14
N ASP A 38 9.64 12.42 17.05
CA ASP A 38 8.47 13.14 16.59
C ASP A 38 7.18 12.70 17.33
N GLY A 39 6.14 13.53 17.23
CA GLY A 39 4.81 13.16 17.71
C GLY A 39 4.15 12.08 16.85
N PRO A 40 3.31 11.19 17.43
CA PRO A 40 2.66 10.10 16.69
C PRO A 40 1.71 10.58 15.59
N LEU A 41 1.22 11.82 15.67
CA LEU A 41 0.38 12.43 14.64
C LEU A 41 1.17 13.05 13.49
N ARG A 42 2.51 13.05 13.53
CA ARG A 42 3.34 13.67 12.49
C ARG A 42 3.05 13.08 11.09
N PRO A 43 3.05 11.75 10.88
CA PRO A 43 2.73 11.18 9.56
C PRO A 43 1.28 11.48 9.12
N VAL A 44 0.34 11.45 10.07
CA VAL A 44 -1.07 11.78 9.83
C VAL A 44 -1.21 13.23 9.34
N ARG A 45 -0.54 14.18 10.00
CA ARG A 45 -0.54 15.59 9.61
C ARG A 45 0.14 15.81 8.26
N MET A 46 1.18 15.04 7.93
CA MET A 46 1.81 15.08 6.59
C MET A 46 0.84 14.65 5.49
N SER A 47 0.03 13.62 5.71
CA SER A 47 -1.02 13.22 4.78
C SER A 47 -2.16 14.25 4.71
N ALA A 48 -2.57 14.83 5.84
CA ALA A 48 -3.60 15.88 5.87
C ALA A 48 -3.15 17.15 5.12
N ALA A 49 -1.84 17.46 5.15
CA ALA A 49 -1.24 18.59 4.45
C ALA A 49 -1.39 18.49 2.92
N VAL A 50 -1.67 17.32 2.36
CA VAL A 50 -1.99 17.18 0.92
C VAL A 50 -3.22 18.01 0.55
N LEU A 51 -4.20 18.12 1.45
CA LEU A 51 -5.42 18.93 1.26
C LEU A 51 -5.32 20.31 1.92
N LEU A 52 -4.73 20.39 3.10
CA LEU A 52 -4.71 21.62 3.92
C LEU A 52 -3.44 22.46 3.74
N GLY A 53 -2.44 21.95 3.03
CA GLY A 53 -1.11 22.54 2.95
C GLY A 53 -0.40 22.58 4.33
N PRO A 54 0.59 23.48 4.48
CA PRO A 54 1.39 23.58 5.71
C PRO A 54 0.58 23.88 6.99
N GLN A 55 -0.64 24.39 6.86
CA GLN A 55 -1.52 24.67 8.02
C GLN A 55 -1.84 23.39 8.82
N ALA A 56 -1.79 22.21 8.19
CA ALA A 56 -1.95 20.92 8.85
C ALA A 56 -0.95 20.65 9.97
N PHE A 57 0.17 21.39 10.05
CA PHE A 57 1.18 21.23 11.09
C PHE A 57 0.99 22.19 12.28
N THR A 58 -0.02 23.05 12.21
CA THR A 58 -0.23 24.12 13.19
C THR A 58 -1.35 23.76 14.19
N ALA A 59 -1.38 24.44 15.34
CA ALA A 59 -2.39 24.24 16.38
C ALA A 59 -3.81 24.64 15.95
N GLN A 60 -3.93 25.40 14.86
CA GLN A 60 -5.20 25.83 14.26
C GLN A 60 -5.99 24.64 13.69
N VAL A 61 -5.30 23.57 13.28
CA VAL A 61 -5.94 22.33 12.85
C VAL A 61 -6.02 21.38 14.03
N ALA A 62 -7.25 21.16 14.50
CA ALA A 62 -7.55 20.20 15.55
C ALA A 62 -7.10 18.78 15.17
N ASP A 63 -6.63 18.02 16.15
CA ASP A 63 -6.13 16.65 15.94
C ASP A 63 -7.17 15.73 15.28
N GLY A 64 -8.45 15.85 15.68
CA GLY A 64 -9.54 15.08 15.06
C GLY A 64 -9.70 15.35 13.56
N THR A 65 -9.54 16.61 13.14
CA THR A 65 -9.57 17.00 11.73
C THR A 65 -8.35 16.47 10.97
N ALA A 66 -7.16 16.57 11.57
CA ALA A 66 -5.95 16.02 10.99
C ALA A 66 -6.04 14.49 10.84
N LEU A 67 -6.57 13.79 11.84
CA LEU A 67 -6.81 12.34 11.79
C LEU A 67 -7.74 11.96 10.65
N LEU A 68 -8.92 12.59 10.57
CA LEU A 68 -9.91 12.29 9.53
C LEU A 68 -9.33 12.50 8.12
N LEU A 69 -8.76 13.68 7.86
CA LEU A 69 -8.23 14.02 6.55
C LEU A 69 -6.96 13.24 6.21
N GLY A 70 -6.04 13.12 7.16
CA GLY A 70 -4.78 12.42 6.97
C GLY A 70 -4.96 10.93 6.70
N VAL A 71 -5.78 10.25 7.52
CA VAL A 71 -6.11 8.84 7.30
C VAL A 71 -6.90 8.66 6.00
N GLY A 72 -7.87 9.54 5.72
CA GLY A 72 -8.65 9.50 4.49
C GLY A 72 -7.77 9.60 3.23
N VAL A 73 -6.91 10.62 3.16
CA VAL A 73 -5.96 10.80 2.06
C VAL A 73 -5.04 9.58 1.93
N HIS A 74 -4.46 9.11 3.03
CA HIS A 74 -3.55 7.97 3.03
C HIS A 74 -4.22 6.70 2.49
N LEU A 75 -5.43 6.39 2.94
CA LEU A 75 -6.17 5.22 2.48
C LEU A 75 -6.59 5.31 1.02
N VAL A 76 -6.99 6.50 0.54
CA VAL A 76 -7.31 6.71 -0.88
C VAL A 76 -6.06 6.47 -1.74
N ILE A 77 -4.92 7.04 -1.36
CA ILE A 77 -3.65 6.82 -2.08
C ILE A 77 -3.27 5.33 -2.04
N ALA A 78 -3.37 4.69 -0.88
CA ALA A 78 -3.05 3.27 -0.73
C ALA A 78 -3.98 2.37 -1.59
N ALA A 79 -5.26 2.70 -1.70
CA ALA A 79 -6.21 2.01 -2.56
C ALA A 79 -5.83 2.15 -4.05
N VAL A 80 -5.47 3.35 -4.49
CA VAL A 80 -5.03 3.62 -5.87
C VAL A 80 -3.73 2.87 -6.18
N VAL A 81 -2.78 2.88 -5.25
CA VAL A 81 -1.52 2.11 -5.36
C VAL A 81 -1.81 0.61 -5.41
N GLY A 82 -2.73 0.08 -4.61
CA GLY A 82 -3.12 -1.33 -4.69
C GLY A 82 -3.82 -1.69 -6.01
N LEU A 83 -4.62 -0.76 -6.57
CA LEU A 83 -5.21 -0.92 -7.89
C LEU A 83 -4.14 -1.05 -8.97
N PHE A 84 -3.12 -0.18 -8.96
CA PHE A 84 -2.00 -0.28 -9.90
C PHE A 84 -1.22 -1.58 -9.74
N TYR A 85 -1.02 -2.06 -8.51
CA TYR A 85 -0.42 -3.37 -8.28
C TYR A 85 -1.27 -4.50 -8.86
N SER A 86 -2.60 -4.42 -8.79
CA SER A 86 -3.48 -5.44 -9.38
C SER A 86 -3.32 -5.56 -10.90
N VAL A 87 -3.04 -4.44 -11.58
CA VAL A 87 -2.75 -4.39 -13.02
C VAL A 87 -1.37 -4.98 -13.29
N LEU A 88 -0.35 -4.61 -12.51
CA LEU A 88 0.98 -5.19 -12.59
C LEU A 88 0.92 -6.72 -12.40
N ASP A 89 0.24 -7.18 -11.35
CA ASP A 89 0.06 -8.59 -11.03
C ASP A 89 -0.63 -9.35 -12.17
N ALA A 90 -1.60 -8.73 -12.86
CA ALA A 90 -2.24 -9.31 -14.04
C ALA A 90 -1.28 -9.59 -15.20
N TRP A 91 -0.16 -8.86 -15.29
CA TRP A 91 0.86 -9.03 -16.33
C TRP A 91 2.01 -9.94 -15.91
N LEU A 92 2.06 -10.38 -14.64
CA LEU A 92 3.11 -11.31 -14.19
C LEU A 92 2.88 -12.72 -14.76
N PRO A 93 3.97 -13.48 -14.99
CA PRO A 93 3.87 -14.87 -15.43
C PRO A 93 3.03 -15.71 -14.45
N PRO A 94 2.07 -16.53 -14.91
CA PRO A 94 1.19 -17.31 -14.04
C PRO A 94 1.93 -18.14 -12.98
N ASP A 95 3.04 -18.78 -13.38
CA ASP A 95 3.86 -19.62 -12.50
C ASP A 95 4.59 -18.81 -11.40
N GLY A 96 4.79 -17.51 -11.62
CA GLY A 96 5.37 -16.60 -10.64
C GLY A 96 4.37 -16.14 -9.59
N ARG A 97 3.08 -16.03 -9.95
CA ARG A 97 2.07 -15.36 -9.12
C ARG A 97 1.73 -16.10 -7.83
N SER A 98 1.99 -17.40 -7.77
CA SER A 98 1.78 -18.24 -6.59
C SER A 98 3.06 -18.46 -5.76
N ARG A 99 4.22 -17.99 -6.23
CA ARG A 99 5.52 -18.15 -5.55
C ARG A 99 5.79 -16.98 -4.62
N TRP A 100 5.91 -17.26 -3.32
CA TRP A 100 6.06 -16.23 -2.30
C TRP A 100 7.31 -15.38 -2.50
N GLU A 101 8.42 -16.01 -2.86
CA GLU A 101 9.72 -15.34 -3.01
C GLU A 101 9.70 -14.37 -4.20
N PHE A 102 9.12 -14.81 -5.32
CA PHE A 102 8.98 -13.99 -6.52
C PHE A 102 8.09 -12.78 -6.26
N GLN A 103 6.92 -13.00 -5.66
CA GLN A 103 5.98 -11.93 -5.36
C GLN A 103 6.45 -11.01 -4.24
N ALA A 104 7.17 -11.52 -3.25
CA ALA A 104 7.83 -10.67 -2.25
C ALA A 104 8.82 -9.71 -2.92
N ALA A 105 9.66 -10.20 -3.83
CA ALA A 105 10.61 -9.37 -4.57
C ALA A 105 9.90 -8.33 -5.44
N VAL A 106 8.89 -8.73 -6.21
CA VAL A 106 8.08 -7.81 -7.04
C VAL A 106 7.38 -6.76 -6.18
N GLY A 107 6.76 -7.18 -5.07
CA GLY A 107 6.09 -6.30 -4.12
C GLY A 107 7.04 -5.28 -3.50
N MET A 108 8.21 -5.72 -3.03
CA MET A 108 9.21 -4.81 -2.46
C MET A 108 9.71 -3.80 -3.49
N LEU A 109 10.04 -4.24 -4.71
CA LEU A 109 10.43 -3.34 -5.81
C LEU A 109 9.31 -2.35 -6.16
N TYR A 110 8.06 -2.81 -6.15
CA TYR A 110 6.90 -1.96 -6.34
C TYR A 110 6.77 -0.93 -5.21
N GLY A 111 6.95 -1.32 -3.95
CA GLY A 111 6.97 -0.39 -2.82
C GLY A 111 8.06 0.68 -2.97
N ILE A 112 9.26 0.30 -3.39
CA ILE A 112 10.35 1.25 -3.70
C ILE A 112 9.93 2.19 -4.84
N PHE A 113 9.28 1.68 -5.87
CA PHE A 113 8.76 2.50 -6.97
C PHE A 113 7.70 3.50 -6.48
N VAL A 114 6.79 3.08 -5.60
CA VAL A 114 5.79 3.97 -4.97
C VAL A 114 6.48 5.07 -4.16
N TRP A 115 7.49 4.73 -3.36
CA TRP A 115 8.31 5.74 -2.67
C TRP A 115 8.95 6.72 -3.67
N LEU A 116 9.53 6.22 -4.75
CA LEU A 116 10.20 7.04 -5.77
C LEU A 116 9.21 8.05 -6.37
N VAL A 117 8.03 7.58 -6.78
CA VAL A 117 6.95 8.44 -7.32
C VAL A 117 6.49 9.44 -6.28
N ASN A 118 6.14 8.99 -5.07
CA ASN A 118 5.56 9.86 -4.05
C ASN A 118 6.54 10.91 -3.53
N PHE A 119 7.78 10.54 -3.21
CA PHE A 119 8.73 11.45 -2.57
C PHE A 119 9.55 12.23 -3.60
N GLN A 120 10.07 11.56 -4.63
CA GLN A 120 11.01 12.20 -5.55
C GLN A 120 10.32 12.96 -6.68
N PHE A 121 9.16 12.51 -7.16
CA PHE A 121 8.43 13.24 -8.19
C PHE A 121 7.34 14.15 -7.59
N VAL A 122 6.40 13.57 -6.85
CA VAL A 122 5.26 14.32 -6.31
C VAL A 122 5.66 15.22 -5.14
N GLY A 123 6.46 14.70 -4.19
CA GLY A 123 6.92 15.42 -3.02
C GLY A 123 7.76 16.64 -3.39
N ARG A 124 8.78 16.47 -4.23
CA ARG A 124 9.60 17.59 -4.73
C ARG A 124 8.81 18.63 -5.52
N GLY A 125 7.80 18.21 -6.28
CA GLY A 125 7.03 19.11 -7.14
C GLY A 125 5.94 19.89 -6.41
N SER A 126 5.23 19.25 -5.47
CA SER A 126 3.97 19.77 -4.94
C SER A 126 3.88 19.78 -3.41
N TYR A 127 4.60 18.87 -2.74
CA TYR A 127 4.45 18.61 -1.30
C TYR A 127 5.83 18.47 -0.62
N PRO A 128 6.62 19.55 -0.57
CA PRO A 128 8.04 19.47 -0.18
C PRO A 128 8.28 18.98 1.25
N TRP A 129 7.29 19.08 2.14
CA TRP A 129 7.38 18.55 3.52
C TRP A 129 7.57 17.04 3.58
N PHE A 130 7.23 16.27 2.54
CA PHE A 130 7.58 14.84 2.48
C PHE A 130 9.11 14.60 2.47
N LEU A 131 9.91 15.63 2.19
CA LEU A 131 11.37 15.55 2.20
C LEU A 131 11.98 15.89 3.57
N GLU A 132 11.17 16.33 4.53
CA GLU A 132 11.62 16.68 5.89
C GLU A 132 11.91 15.44 6.75
N VAL A 133 11.58 14.25 6.26
CA VAL A 133 11.89 12.98 6.94
C VAL A 133 13.09 12.29 6.29
N PRO A 134 13.86 11.48 7.04
CA PRO A 134 14.96 10.69 6.47
C PRO A 134 14.48 9.78 5.33
N GLN A 135 15.04 9.94 4.14
CA GLN A 135 14.53 9.30 2.93
C GLN A 135 14.86 7.80 2.85
N PHE A 136 16.00 7.37 3.39
CA PHE A 136 16.38 5.95 3.35
C PHE A 136 15.42 5.08 4.18
N PRO A 137 15.06 5.43 5.44
CA PRO A 137 14.00 4.74 6.16
C PRO A 137 12.67 4.70 5.40
N GLN A 138 12.30 5.77 4.69
CA GLN A 138 11.08 5.81 3.89
C GLN A 138 11.10 4.78 2.74
N ILE A 139 12.23 4.59 2.05
CA ILE A 139 12.40 3.52 1.05
C ILE A 139 12.11 2.16 1.69
N VAL A 140 12.72 1.88 2.85
CA VAL A 140 12.57 0.61 3.57
C VAL A 140 11.12 0.42 4.01
N LEU A 141 10.48 1.45 4.55
CA LEU A 141 9.08 1.39 4.99
C LEU A 141 8.15 1.06 3.83
N HIS A 142 8.31 1.70 2.68
CA HIS A 142 7.49 1.41 1.52
C HIS A 142 7.76 0.02 0.93
N ALA A 143 9.00 -0.44 0.91
CA ALA A 143 9.32 -1.79 0.45
C ALA A 143 8.71 -2.86 1.37
N VAL A 144 8.92 -2.74 2.68
CA VAL A 144 8.65 -3.80 3.67
C VAL A 144 7.24 -3.73 4.25
N PHE A 145 6.68 -2.54 4.46
CA PHE A 145 5.39 -2.37 5.15
C PHE A 145 4.24 -2.00 4.21
N LEU A 146 4.53 -1.69 2.93
CA LEU A 146 3.52 -1.54 1.89
C LEU A 146 3.67 -2.63 0.82
N GLY A 147 4.83 -2.69 0.15
CA GLY A 147 5.07 -3.58 -0.97
C GLY A 147 4.92 -5.06 -0.65
N LEU A 148 5.59 -5.51 0.40
CA LEU A 148 5.56 -6.91 0.83
C LEU A 148 4.17 -7.38 1.34
N PRO A 149 3.46 -6.65 2.24
CA PRO A 149 2.09 -7.01 2.62
C PRO A 149 1.13 -7.04 1.43
N LEU A 150 1.25 -6.08 0.51
CA LEU A 150 0.43 -6.03 -0.68
C LEU A 150 0.62 -7.28 -1.56
N SER A 151 1.87 -7.61 -1.90
CA SER A 151 2.14 -8.76 -2.78
C SER A 151 1.84 -10.10 -2.13
N THR A 152 1.99 -10.21 -0.81
CA THR A 152 1.61 -11.42 -0.07
C THR A 152 0.11 -11.64 -0.07
N LEU A 153 -0.72 -10.59 0.01
CA LEU A 153 -2.18 -10.73 -0.14
C LEU A 153 -2.56 -11.22 -1.55
N PHE A 154 -1.93 -10.69 -2.60
CA PHE A 154 -2.16 -11.14 -3.98
C PHE A 154 -1.78 -12.60 -4.20
N THR A 155 -0.63 -13.00 -3.67
CA THR A 155 -0.15 -14.38 -3.80
C THR A 155 -1.00 -15.36 -2.98
N ALA A 156 -1.54 -14.93 -1.82
CA ALA A 156 -2.49 -15.71 -1.04
C ALA A 156 -3.78 -15.95 -1.83
N ALA A 157 -4.28 -14.89 -2.49
CA ALA A 157 -5.45 -14.97 -3.35
C ALA A 157 -5.23 -15.89 -4.57
N GLU A 158 -4.04 -15.86 -5.19
CA GLU A 158 -3.65 -16.76 -6.28
C GLU A 158 -3.60 -18.22 -5.85
N ARG A 159 -2.94 -18.52 -4.73
CA ARG A 159 -2.92 -19.90 -4.19
C ARG A 159 -4.32 -20.38 -3.87
N ARG A 160 -5.16 -19.53 -3.29
CA ARG A 160 -6.57 -19.88 -3.00
C ARG A 160 -7.35 -20.18 -4.29
N ARG A 161 -7.14 -19.42 -5.37
CA ARG A 161 -7.75 -19.71 -6.68
C ARG A 161 -7.36 -21.09 -7.18
N LEU A 162 -6.05 -21.39 -7.21
CA LEU A 162 -5.53 -22.66 -7.71
C LEU A 162 -6.06 -23.86 -6.91
N LEU A 163 -6.19 -23.73 -5.59
CA LEU A 163 -6.78 -24.78 -4.75
C LEU A 163 -8.25 -25.04 -5.08
N LEU A 164 -9.03 -23.99 -5.36
CA LEU A 164 -10.43 -24.12 -5.76
C LEU A 164 -10.55 -24.77 -7.15
N ASP A 165 -9.72 -24.35 -8.11
CA ASP A 165 -9.70 -24.92 -9.46
C ASP A 165 -9.36 -26.43 -9.41
N ALA A 166 -8.40 -26.84 -8.56
CA ALA A 166 -8.04 -28.24 -8.37
C ALA A 166 -9.18 -29.08 -7.76
N ALA A 167 -9.87 -28.54 -6.74
CA ALA A 167 -11.01 -29.21 -6.11
C ALA A 167 -12.18 -29.41 -7.09
N GLU A 168 -12.45 -28.44 -7.98
CA GLU A 168 -13.49 -28.54 -9.00
C GLU A 168 -13.12 -29.53 -10.13
N SER A 169 -11.83 -29.75 -10.39
CA SER A 169 -11.35 -30.67 -11.43
C SER A 169 -11.31 -32.15 -11.01
N THR A 170 -11.48 -32.45 -9.72
CA THR A 170 -11.46 -33.83 -9.22
C THR A 170 -12.86 -34.46 -9.35
N PRO A 171 -13.06 -35.49 -10.20
CA PRO A 171 -14.38 -36.12 -10.36
C PRO A 171 -14.83 -36.78 -9.04
N ALA A 172 -16.10 -36.63 -8.69
CA ALA A 172 -16.72 -37.35 -7.58
C ALA A 172 -16.54 -38.85 -7.82
N ARG A 173 -15.79 -39.51 -6.93
CA ARG A 173 -15.66 -40.97 -6.89
C ARG A 173 -16.92 -41.59 -6.31
#